data_AF-A0A7S4S0R2-F1
#
_entry.id   AF-A0A7S4S0R2-F1
#
_cell.length_a   1.000
_cell.length_b   1.000
_cell.length_c   1.000
_cell.angle_alpha   90.00
_cell.angle_beta   90.00
_cell.angle_gamma   90.00
#
_symmetry.space_group_name_H-M   'P 1'
#
loop_
_entity.id
_entity.type
_entity.pdbx_description
1 polymer ?
#
loop_
_entity_poly.entity_id
_entity_poly.type
_entity_poly.pdbx_seq_one_letter_code
_entity_poly.pdbx_strand_id
1 'polypeptide(L)'
;STSCCARDGRRTGTLMPMIWQPARRKRQRTGVPHDPDAQGSRAPSSPPRPWHSLLCNGTVALMADAKVRDLARVFVVLLLWSPAASGQGSPVEVCHADLMVANLDAAALSLEERTTLGSALAATIARENGIGARDVMTLARERGSVDLVPGSQRVPWATIGWFSASQRKGVKTMVASLIDECDTPQMTLHIFENSRVHGTVLAAIADALAPDSRAIVGELGVICTNVVRGTSSDTNASALTARHGKLFPPWETKDAVAACWGWLIIISSCVCPLLLIRGVWQCVRRWLKKLGCGCTGDTEESDYDEEDFIGH
;
A
#
# COMPACT_ATOMS: atom_id res chain seq x y z
N SER A 1 56.91 44.18 -12.94
CA SER A 1 58.08 43.37 -13.33
C SER A 1 57.90 41.93 -12.91
N THR A 2 58.21 41.05 -13.84
CA THR A 2 58.07 39.59 -13.99
C THR A 2 58.54 38.68 -12.84
N SER A 3 57.95 37.46 -12.82
CA SER A 3 58.57 36.13 -12.56
C SER A 3 57.94 35.34 -11.40
N CYS A 4 57.03 34.39 -11.65
CA CYS A 4 57.21 32.94 -11.92
C CYS A 4 57.32 32.06 -10.65
N CYS A 5 56.37 31.12 -10.48
CA CYS A 5 56.63 29.68 -10.33
C CYS A 5 55.31 28.90 -10.38
N ALA A 6 55.18 28.08 -11.43
CA ALA A 6 54.20 27.01 -11.55
C ALA A 6 54.72 25.74 -10.86
N ARG A 7 53.83 24.91 -10.29
CA ARG A 7 54.12 23.49 -10.08
C ARG A 7 52.86 22.64 -10.12
N ASP A 8 52.80 21.83 -11.16
CA ASP A 8 51.88 20.71 -11.39
C ASP A 8 52.03 19.60 -10.34
N GLY A 9 50.91 18.94 -10.04
CA GLY A 9 50.85 17.78 -9.16
C GLY A 9 49.61 16.91 -9.43
N ARG A 10 49.45 16.44 -10.67
CA ARG A 10 48.37 15.53 -11.10
C ARG A 10 48.73 14.09 -10.70
N ARG A 11 48.06 13.50 -9.69
CA ARG A 11 48.09 12.07 -9.38
C ARG A 11 46.78 11.41 -9.81
N THR A 12 46.83 10.64 -10.88
CA THR A 12 45.79 9.71 -11.30
C THR A 12 45.98 8.38 -10.57
N GLY A 13 45.09 8.08 -9.62
CA GLY A 13 45.00 6.77 -8.98
C GLY A 13 43.97 5.91 -9.72
N THR A 14 44.46 4.89 -10.42
CA THR A 14 43.66 3.85 -11.07
C THR A 14 43.19 2.85 -10.01
N LEU A 15 41.87 2.78 -9.75
CA LEU A 15 41.27 1.74 -8.90
C LEU A 15 40.63 0.67 -9.78
N MET A 16 41.02 -0.58 -9.54
CA MET A 16 40.52 -1.78 -10.20
C MET A 16 39.09 -2.13 -9.77
N PRO A 17 38.25 -2.68 -10.67
CA PRO A 17 36.95 -3.21 -10.30
C PRO A 17 37.07 -4.59 -9.64
N MET A 18 36.61 -4.67 -8.39
CA MET A 18 36.46 -5.93 -7.65
C MET A 18 35.14 -6.59 -8.08
N ILE A 19 35.24 -7.69 -8.82
CA ILE A 19 34.12 -8.50 -9.29
C ILE A 19 33.56 -9.32 -8.13
N TRP A 20 32.31 -9.07 -7.75
CA TRP A 20 31.59 -9.81 -6.71
C TRP A 20 30.72 -10.90 -7.36
N GLN A 21 31.00 -12.17 -7.08
CA GLN A 21 30.17 -13.31 -7.49
C GLN A 21 29.28 -13.77 -6.32
N PRO A 22 27.96 -13.97 -6.52
CA PRO A 22 27.08 -14.44 -5.46
C PRO A 22 27.13 -15.97 -5.30
N ALA A 23 27.28 -16.41 -4.05
CA ALA A 23 27.27 -17.81 -3.64
C ALA A 23 25.86 -18.43 -3.77
N ARG A 24 25.74 -19.47 -4.60
CA ARG A 24 24.57 -20.36 -4.70
C ARG A 24 24.39 -21.18 -3.41
N ARG A 25 23.28 -20.98 -2.68
CA ARG A 25 22.85 -21.89 -1.60
C ARG A 25 21.90 -22.96 -2.14
N LYS A 26 22.28 -24.23 -1.92
CA LYS A 26 21.53 -25.44 -2.30
C LYS A 26 20.26 -25.59 -1.46
N ARG A 27 19.13 -25.88 -2.13
CA ARG A 27 17.89 -26.41 -1.53
C ARG A 27 18.14 -27.83 -1.01
N GLN A 28 17.84 -28.10 0.25
CA GLN A 28 17.62 -29.46 0.76
C GLN A 28 16.11 -29.72 0.77
N ARG A 29 15.66 -30.68 -0.04
CA ARG A 29 14.34 -31.33 0.05
C ARG A 29 14.44 -32.41 1.12
N THR A 30 13.66 -32.30 2.19
CA THR A 30 13.38 -33.42 3.09
C THR A 30 12.12 -34.12 2.59
N GLY A 31 12.29 -35.35 2.10
CA GLY A 31 11.20 -36.29 1.86
C GLY A 31 10.70 -36.92 3.16
N VAL A 32 9.44 -37.30 3.17
CA VAL A 32 8.82 -38.16 4.18
C VAL A 32 8.26 -39.39 3.44
N PRO A 33 8.50 -40.62 3.93
CA PRO A 33 8.15 -41.83 3.22
C PRO A 33 6.68 -42.22 3.38
N HIS A 34 6.17 -42.83 2.32
CA HIS A 34 4.97 -43.66 2.27
C HIS A 34 5.23 -44.97 3.03
N ASP A 35 4.25 -45.42 3.80
CA ASP A 35 4.07 -46.84 4.14
C ASP A 35 2.62 -47.25 3.85
N PRO A 36 2.39 -48.35 3.13
CA PRO A 36 1.06 -48.93 2.90
C PRO A 36 0.76 -50.13 3.82
N ASP A 37 -0.51 -50.54 3.79
CA ASP A 37 -1.07 -51.82 4.23
C ASP A 37 -1.29 -52.07 5.73
N ALA A 38 -2.58 -52.15 6.12
CA ALA A 38 -3.28 -53.44 6.20
C ALA A 38 -4.63 -53.34 6.95
N GLN A 39 -5.68 -53.91 6.33
CA GLN A 39 -6.75 -54.76 6.90
C GLN A 39 -7.43 -54.26 8.21
N GLY A 40 -8.72 -53.96 8.27
CA GLY A 40 -9.85 -54.77 7.82
C GLY A 40 -10.71 -55.12 9.05
N SER A 41 -11.95 -54.60 9.14
CA SER A 41 -12.98 -55.07 10.09
C SER A 41 -14.36 -54.52 9.70
N ARG A 42 -15.31 -55.42 9.47
CA ARG A 42 -16.72 -55.16 9.12
C ARG A 42 -17.56 -54.75 10.35
N ALA A 43 -18.49 -53.81 10.11
CA ALA A 43 -19.88 -53.67 10.65
C ALA A 43 -20.09 -53.54 12.19
N PRO A 44 -21.11 -52.80 12.70
CA PRO A 44 -22.48 -52.73 12.17
C PRO A 44 -23.13 -51.34 12.07
N SER A 45 -24.19 -51.32 11.26
CA SER A 45 -25.18 -50.26 11.07
C SER A 45 -25.84 -49.82 12.39
N SER A 46 -25.78 -48.52 12.68
CA SER A 46 -26.59 -47.85 13.70
C SER A 46 -27.54 -46.84 13.03
N PRO A 47 -28.79 -46.71 13.51
CA PRO A 47 -29.79 -45.84 12.88
C PRO A 47 -29.47 -44.35 13.14
N PRO A 48 -29.87 -43.44 12.22
CA PRO A 48 -29.61 -42.02 12.39
C PRO A 48 -30.46 -41.42 13.52
N ARG A 49 -29.80 -40.66 14.40
CA ARG A 49 -30.42 -39.89 15.48
C ARG A 49 -31.20 -38.67 14.92
N PRO A 50 -32.34 -38.27 15.52
CA PRO A 50 -33.30 -37.31 14.94
C PRO A 50 -32.95 -35.81 15.12
N TRP A 51 -31.72 -35.45 15.52
CA TRP A 51 -31.39 -34.07 15.92
C TRP A 51 -31.10 -33.11 14.75
N HIS A 52 -30.85 -33.63 13.54
CA HIS A 52 -30.58 -32.79 12.36
C HIS A 52 -31.84 -32.12 11.76
N SER A 53 -33.04 -32.56 12.16
CA SER A 53 -34.32 -32.02 11.69
C SER A 53 -34.69 -30.67 12.33
N LEU A 54 -34.17 -30.38 13.53
CA LEU A 54 -34.53 -29.19 14.31
C LEU A 54 -33.78 -27.92 13.88
N LEU A 55 -32.58 -28.04 13.33
CA LEU A 55 -31.77 -26.88 12.93
C LEU A 55 -32.17 -26.28 11.57
N CYS A 56 -32.75 -27.07 10.66
CA CYS A 56 -33.21 -26.57 9.36
C CYS A 56 -34.62 -25.96 9.42
N ASN A 57 -35.50 -26.39 10.33
CA ASN A 57 -36.83 -25.80 10.46
C ASN A 57 -36.80 -24.45 11.22
N GLY A 58 -35.83 -24.25 12.12
CA GLY A 58 -35.65 -22.97 12.82
C GLY A 58 -35.20 -21.82 11.91
N THR A 59 -34.38 -22.08 10.89
CA THR A 59 -33.86 -21.03 9.98
C THR A 59 -34.89 -20.56 8.96
N VAL A 60 -35.81 -21.44 8.53
CA VAL A 60 -36.91 -21.05 7.64
C VAL A 60 -38.00 -20.30 8.41
N ALA A 61 -38.24 -20.64 9.68
CA ALA A 61 -39.16 -19.90 10.55
C ALA A 61 -38.66 -18.48 10.88
N LEU A 62 -37.34 -18.29 11.01
CA LEU A 62 -36.73 -16.97 11.26
C LEU A 62 -36.81 -16.00 10.07
N MET A 63 -36.90 -16.49 8.83
CA MET A 63 -37.11 -15.64 7.64
C MET A 63 -38.58 -15.32 7.35
N ALA A 64 -39.52 -16.04 7.97
CA ALA A 64 -40.95 -15.76 7.85
C ALA A 64 -41.40 -14.61 8.77
N ASP A 65 -40.62 -14.28 9.80
CA ASP A 65 -40.90 -13.19 10.73
C ASP A 65 -40.91 -11.83 10.00
N ALA A 66 -42.07 -11.15 10.06
CA ALA A 66 -42.29 -9.86 9.42
C ALA A 66 -41.24 -8.81 9.83
N LYS A 67 -40.67 -8.93 11.04
CA LYS A 67 -39.62 -8.02 11.52
C LYS A 67 -38.30 -8.13 10.78
N VAL A 68 -37.92 -9.33 10.30
CA VAL A 68 -36.68 -9.54 9.53
C VAL A 68 -36.85 -9.02 8.10
N ARG A 69 -38.06 -9.14 7.54
CA ARG A 69 -38.40 -8.58 6.22
C ARG A 69 -38.39 -7.05 6.22
N ASP A 70 -38.85 -6.43 7.30
CA ASP A 70 -38.82 -4.97 7.44
C ASP A 70 -37.40 -4.45 7.69
N LEU A 71 -36.56 -5.17 8.44
CA LEU A 71 -35.13 -4.85 8.58
C LEU A 71 -34.38 -4.96 7.24
N ALA A 72 -34.64 -6.00 6.45
CA ALA A 72 -34.06 -6.16 5.12
C ALA A 72 -34.52 -5.05 4.15
N ARG A 73 -35.79 -4.62 4.23
CA ARG A 73 -36.31 -3.51 3.44
C ARG A 73 -35.71 -2.17 3.86
N VAL A 74 -35.52 -1.93 5.15
CA VAL A 74 -34.81 -0.74 5.64
C VAL A 74 -33.36 -0.74 5.17
N PHE A 75 -32.69 -1.89 5.17
CA PHE A 75 -31.33 -2.02 4.63
C PHE A 75 -31.24 -1.81 3.12
N VAL A 76 -32.20 -2.34 2.34
CA VAL A 76 -32.26 -2.14 0.88
C VAL A 76 -32.62 -0.70 0.52
N VAL A 77 -33.50 -0.05 1.28
CA VAL A 77 -33.82 1.39 1.11
C VAL A 77 -32.64 2.27 1.50
N LEU A 78 -31.88 1.92 2.55
CA LEU A 78 -30.64 2.62 2.91
C LEU A 78 -29.52 2.42 1.88
N LEU A 79 -29.44 1.26 1.22
CA LEU A 79 -28.48 0.99 0.15
C LEU A 79 -28.86 1.68 -1.18
N LEU A 80 -30.16 1.82 -1.46
CA LEU A 80 -30.66 2.45 -2.69
C LEU A 80 -30.85 3.97 -2.56
N TRP A 81 -30.89 4.52 -1.34
CA TRP A 81 -30.88 5.96 -1.10
C TRP A 81 -29.45 6.48 -0.88
N SER A 82 -28.53 6.06 -1.76
CA SER A 82 -27.32 6.83 -1.99
C SER A 82 -27.72 7.99 -2.90
N PRO A 83 -27.75 9.25 -2.42
CA PRO A 83 -28.03 10.37 -3.30
C PRO A 83 -27.01 10.30 -4.44
N ALA A 84 -27.50 10.22 -5.67
CA ALA A 84 -26.66 10.40 -6.85
C ALA A 84 -25.98 11.76 -6.67
N ALA A 85 -24.70 11.72 -6.30
CA ALA A 85 -23.91 12.88 -6.04
C ALA A 85 -23.77 13.62 -7.38
N SER A 86 -24.60 14.63 -7.53
CA SER A 86 -24.63 15.53 -8.67
C SER A 86 -23.26 16.15 -8.85
N GLY A 87 -22.57 15.82 -9.95
CA GLY A 87 -21.54 16.62 -10.60
C GLY A 87 -20.58 17.38 -9.68
N GLN A 88 -19.89 16.70 -8.77
CA GLN A 88 -18.63 17.23 -8.25
C GLN A 88 -17.59 16.97 -9.32
N GLY A 89 -16.96 18.03 -9.85
CA GLY A 89 -15.81 17.89 -10.73
C GLY A 89 -14.87 16.86 -10.13
N SER A 90 -14.48 15.86 -10.93
CA SER A 90 -13.69 14.72 -10.48
C SER A 90 -12.61 15.25 -9.53
N PRO A 91 -12.57 14.80 -8.27
CA PRO A 91 -11.60 15.32 -7.31
C PRO A 91 -10.24 15.20 -7.97
N VAL A 92 -9.57 16.33 -8.16
CA VAL A 92 -8.25 16.38 -8.79
C VAL A 92 -7.37 15.37 -8.05
N GLU A 93 -7.00 14.29 -8.73
CA GLU A 93 -6.27 13.19 -8.14
C GLU A 93 -4.84 13.66 -7.92
N VAL A 94 -4.52 14.00 -6.68
CA VAL A 94 -3.17 14.37 -6.26
C VAL A 94 -2.52 13.20 -5.55
N CYS A 95 -1.20 13.05 -5.67
CA CYS A 95 -0.42 12.17 -4.80
C CYS A 95 0.50 12.99 -3.92
N HIS A 96 0.69 12.56 -2.67
CA HIS A 96 1.90 12.91 -1.93
C HIS A 96 3.06 12.13 -2.54
N ALA A 97 4.15 12.81 -2.84
CA ALA A 97 5.38 12.21 -3.34
C ALA A 97 6.56 12.80 -2.57
N ASP A 98 6.81 12.25 -1.39
CA ASP A 98 7.74 12.79 -0.43
C ASP A 98 9.08 12.05 -0.45
N LEU A 99 10.16 12.79 -0.25
CA LEU A 99 11.51 12.25 -0.05
C LEU A 99 12.02 12.60 1.33
N MET A 100 12.72 11.67 1.96
CA MET A 100 13.44 11.94 3.20
C MET A 100 14.95 11.98 2.93
N VAL A 101 15.54 13.15 3.13
CA VAL A 101 16.96 13.40 2.90
C VAL A 101 17.69 13.48 4.23
N ALA A 102 18.67 12.60 4.43
CA ALA A 102 19.57 12.65 5.57
C ALA A 102 20.59 13.78 5.42
N ASN A 103 21.03 14.32 6.56
CA ASN A 103 22.05 15.35 6.69
C ASN A 103 21.73 16.71 6.03
N LEU A 104 20.46 16.94 5.67
CA LEU A 104 19.92 18.26 5.34
C LEU A 104 19.10 18.79 6.52
N ASP A 105 19.43 19.96 7.05
CA ASP A 105 18.71 20.64 8.14
C ASP A 105 17.76 21.74 7.61
N ALA A 106 16.47 21.41 7.49
CA ALA A 106 15.45 22.37 7.10
C ALA A 106 15.34 23.58 8.04
N ALA A 107 15.74 23.47 9.31
CA ALA A 107 15.68 24.60 10.24
C ALA A 107 16.84 25.59 10.03
N ALA A 108 17.95 25.14 9.44
CA ALA A 108 19.12 25.96 9.18
C ALA A 108 19.04 26.77 7.86
N LEU A 109 18.17 26.36 6.94
CA LEU A 109 17.91 27.06 5.67
C LEU A 109 17.31 28.44 5.90
N SER A 110 17.92 29.46 5.30
CA SER A 110 17.30 30.78 5.15
C SER A 110 16.05 30.74 4.28
N LEU A 111 15.23 31.79 4.31
CA LEU A 111 14.03 31.88 3.47
C LEU A 111 14.38 31.85 1.97
N GLU A 112 15.46 32.53 1.58
CA GLU A 112 15.95 32.56 0.20
C GLU A 112 16.44 31.17 -0.24
N GLU A 113 17.31 30.52 0.55
CA GLU A 113 17.75 29.14 0.27
C GLU A 113 16.57 28.18 0.17
N ARG A 114 15.58 28.29 1.06
CA ARG A 114 14.39 27.43 1.06
C ARG A 114 13.55 27.61 -0.22
N THR A 115 13.43 28.85 -0.71
CA THR A 115 12.68 29.17 -1.95
C THR A 115 13.43 28.68 -3.19
N THR A 116 14.72 28.97 -3.28
CA THR A 116 15.58 28.53 -4.39
C THR A 116 15.66 27.01 -4.44
N LEU A 117 15.91 26.37 -3.31
CA LEU A 117 15.95 24.91 -3.21
C LEU A 117 14.59 24.28 -3.51
N GLY A 118 13.50 24.84 -2.98
CA GLY A 118 12.14 24.35 -3.21
C GLY A 118 11.78 24.31 -4.70
N SER A 119 12.05 25.40 -5.42
CA SER A 119 11.81 25.47 -6.86
C SER A 119 12.73 24.55 -7.68
N ALA A 120 14.01 24.44 -7.33
CA ALA A 120 14.97 23.55 -7.99
C ALA A 120 14.60 22.06 -7.81
N LEU A 121 14.13 21.68 -6.63
CA LEU A 121 13.64 20.34 -6.34
C LEU A 121 12.34 20.04 -7.08
N ALA A 122 11.38 20.97 -7.12
CA ALA A 122 10.15 20.79 -7.88
C ALA A 122 10.43 20.58 -9.37
N ALA A 123 11.31 21.39 -9.97
CA ALA A 123 11.73 21.24 -11.36
C ALA A 123 12.42 19.89 -11.62
N THR A 124 13.24 19.41 -10.67
CA THR A 124 13.90 18.11 -10.75
C THR A 124 12.91 16.97 -10.67
N ILE A 125 12.00 16.98 -9.68
CA ILE A 125 10.94 15.98 -9.53
C ILE A 125 10.08 15.94 -10.79
N ALA A 126 9.65 17.09 -11.29
CA ALA A 126 8.83 17.17 -12.49
C ALA A 126 9.52 16.54 -13.70
N ARG A 127 10.79 16.88 -13.93
CA ARG A 127 11.59 16.33 -15.03
C ARG A 127 11.74 14.81 -14.93
N GLU A 128 12.05 14.28 -13.74
CA GLU A 128 12.22 12.83 -13.56
C GLU A 128 10.89 12.06 -13.66
N ASN A 129 9.75 12.72 -13.44
CA ASN A 129 8.42 12.13 -13.61
C ASN A 129 7.81 12.39 -15.00
N GLY A 130 8.49 13.14 -15.88
CA GLY A 130 7.98 13.47 -17.22
C GLY A 130 6.77 14.42 -17.22
N ILE A 131 6.62 15.23 -16.17
CA ILE A 131 5.52 16.20 -16.00
C ILE A 131 6.04 17.65 -16.01
N GLY A 132 5.14 18.62 -16.03
CA GLY A 132 5.48 20.03 -15.95
C GLY A 132 5.89 20.44 -14.53
N ALA A 133 6.80 21.42 -14.41
CA ALA A 133 7.21 21.93 -13.10
C ALA A 133 6.03 22.48 -12.26
N ARG A 134 4.99 22.99 -12.92
CA ARG A 134 3.76 23.49 -12.27
C ARG A 134 2.83 22.39 -11.76
N ASP A 135 3.10 21.14 -12.12
CA ASP A 135 2.32 19.98 -11.67
C ASP A 135 2.86 19.44 -10.34
N VAL A 136 4.07 19.86 -9.95
CA VAL A 136 4.61 19.67 -8.61
C VAL A 136 4.20 20.87 -7.75
N MET A 137 3.66 20.59 -6.58
CA MET A 137 3.07 21.56 -5.67
C MET A 137 3.57 21.39 -4.24
N THR A 138 3.57 22.47 -3.48
CA THR A 138 3.68 22.42 -2.01
C THR A 138 2.41 21.81 -1.40
N LEU A 139 2.44 21.49 -0.10
CA LEU A 139 1.27 21.02 0.65
C LEU A 139 0.17 22.09 0.70
N ALA A 140 0.54 23.37 0.57
CA ALA A 140 -0.38 24.50 0.42
C ALA A 140 -0.89 24.71 -1.02
N ARG A 141 -0.54 23.80 -1.95
CA ARG A 141 -0.87 23.84 -3.39
C ARG A 141 -0.24 25.01 -4.17
N GLU A 142 0.90 25.51 -3.70
CA GLU A 142 1.70 26.45 -4.49
C GLU A 142 2.44 25.66 -5.57
N ARG A 143 2.16 25.98 -6.84
CA ARG A 143 2.73 25.28 -8.01
C ARG A 143 4.18 25.67 -8.24
N GLY A 144 5.01 24.71 -8.64
CA GLY A 144 6.42 24.94 -8.98
C GLY A 144 7.38 24.95 -7.79
N SER A 145 6.97 24.41 -6.64
CA SER A 145 7.81 24.34 -5.45
C SER A 145 7.47 23.10 -4.60
N VAL A 146 8.28 22.83 -3.60
CA VAL A 146 8.10 21.77 -2.59
C VAL A 146 8.26 22.34 -1.19
N ASP A 147 7.67 21.69 -0.19
CA ASP A 147 7.87 22.06 1.21
C ASP A 147 9.10 21.35 1.78
N LEU A 148 9.91 22.10 2.53
CA LEU A 148 11.05 21.58 3.26
C LEU A 148 10.76 21.67 4.75
N VAL A 149 10.54 20.50 5.37
CA VAL A 149 10.19 20.43 6.79
C VAL A 149 11.07 19.42 7.53
N PRO A 150 11.21 19.53 8.87
CA PRO A 150 11.99 18.57 9.64
C PRO A 150 11.51 17.14 9.43
N GLY A 151 12.41 16.21 9.09
CA GLY A 151 12.07 14.81 8.81
C GLY A 151 11.63 14.01 10.05
N SER A 152 11.61 14.63 11.24
CA SER A 152 10.98 14.10 12.46
C SER A 152 9.48 14.38 12.53
N GLN A 153 8.95 15.28 11.68
CA GLN A 153 7.54 15.62 11.63
C GLN A 153 6.72 14.40 11.22
N ARG A 154 5.64 14.15 11.96
CA ARG A 154 4.67 13.11 11.62
C ARG A 154 3.63 13.69 10.70
N VAL A 155 3.45 13.06 9.55
CA VAL A 155 2.41 13.39 8.59
C VAL A 155 1.37 12.27 8.58
N PRO A 156 0.08 12.58 8.41
CA PRO A 156 -1.00 11.58 8.48
C PRO A 156 -0.96 10.60 7.29
N TRP A 157 -0.35 10.99 6.17
CA TRP A 157 -0.22 10.20 4.95
C TRP A 157 1.09 9.37 4.88
N ALA A 158 1.89 9.35 5.96
CA ALA A 158 3.14 8.59 5.98
C ALA A 158 2.90 7.08 6.06
N THR A 159 3.67 6.31 5.29
CA THR A 159 3.70 4.84 5.37
C THR A 159 4.57 4.32 6.53
N ILE A 160 4.50 3.02 6.81
CA ILE A 160 5.31 2.35 7.85
C ILE A 160 6.82 2.57 7.64
N GLY A 161 7.28 2.49 6.37
CA GLY A 161 8.68 2.73 6.01
C GLY A 161 9.13 4.14 6.41
N TRP A 162 8.27 5.12 6.14
CA TRP A 162 8.49 6.52 6.51
C TRP A 162 8.65 6.72 8.02
N PHE A 163 7.78 6.12 8.84
CA PHE A 163 7.88 6.24 10.30
C PHE A 163 9.15 5.63 10.87
N SER A 164 9.63 4.55 10.24
CA SER A 164 10.89 3.92 10.64
C SER A 164 12.08 4.81 10.29
N ALA A 165 12.08 5.44 9.11
CA ALA A 165 13.10 6.40 8.69
C ALA A 165 13.08 7.67 9.54
N SER A 166 11.91 8.22 9.87
CA SER A 166 11.76 9.44 10.69
C SER A 166 12.26 9.28 12.12
N GLN A 167 12.30 8.05 12.64
CA GLN A 167 12.81 7.73 13.98
C GLN A 167 14.32 7.46 14.02
N ARG A 168 14.99 7.28 12.87
CA ARG A 168 16.46 7.11 12.84
C ARG A 168 17.14 8.35 13.40
N LYS A 169 18.17 8.16 14.22
CA LYS A 169 18.97 9.27 14.76
C LYS A 169 19.63 10.06 13.62
N GLY A 170 19.79 11.36 13.81
CA GLY A 170 20.43 12.26 12.84
C GLY A 170 19.47 13.32 12.28
N VAL A 171 20.08 14.35 11.70
CA VAL A 171 19.41 15.45 11.01
C VAL A 171 18.87 14.92 9.68
N LYS A 172 17.63 15.33 9.37
CA LYS A 172 16.94 14.92 8.15
C LYS A 172 15.84 15.89 7.83
N THR A 173 15.56 16.03 6.55
CA THR A 173 14.53 16.89 6.00
C THR A 173 13.59 16.06 5.15
N MET A 174 12.29 16.27 5.34
CA MET A 174 11.27 15.84 4.41
C MET A 174 11.16 16.90 3.32
N VAL A 175 11.37 16.46 2.08
CA VAL A 175 10.96 17.17 0.87
C VAL A 175 9.54 16.72 0.59
N ALA A 176 8.57 17.51 1.02
CA ALA A 176 7.15 17.21 0.86
C ALA A 176 6.64 17.79 -0.45
N SER A 177 6.01 16.97 -1.29
CA SER A 177 5.47 17.43 -2.55
C SER A 177 4.14 16.78 -2.89
N LEU A 178 3.28 17.53 -3.56
CA LEU A 178 2.08 17.06 -4.20
C LEU A 178 2.32 16.99 -5.71
N ILE A 179 1.92 15.90 -6.34
CA ILE A 179 1.91 15.76 -7.79
C ILE A 179 0.46 15.79 -8.27
N ASP A 180 0.16 16.72 -9.17
CA ASP A 180 -1.12 16.85 -9.86
C ASP A 180 -1.34 15.67 -10.83
N GLU A 181 -2.60 15.32 -11.07
CA GLU A 181 -3.01 14.26 -12.03
C GLU A 181 -2.25 12.93 -11.84
N CYS A 182 -2.06 12.53 -10.59
CA CYS A 182 -1.33 11.31 -10.25
C CYS A 182 -2.25 10.07 -10.26
N ASP A 183 -2.48 9.53 -11.45
CA ASP A 183 -3.37 8.37 -11.66
C ASP A 183 -2.88 7.10 -10.91
N THR A 184 -1.56 6.87 -10.92
CA THR A 184 -0.94 5.64 -10.43
C THR A 184 0.19 5.91 -9.43
N PRO A 185 -0.12 6.05 -8.12
CA PRO A 185 0.88 6.26 -7.07
C PRO A 185 2.03 5.23 -7.09
N GLN A 186 1.74 3.99 -7.51
CA GLN A 186 2.73 2.92 -7.61
C GLN A 186 3.77 3.19 -8.70
N MET A 187 3.37 3.81 -9.82
CA MET A 187 4.31 4.17 -10.90
C MET A 187 5.20 5.32 -10.45
N THR A 188 4.61 6.34 -9.82
CA THR A 188 5.35 7.46 -9.21
C THR A 188 6.31 6.95 -8.11
N LEU A 189 5.89 6.00 -7.27
CA LEU A 189 6.76 5.39 -6.27
C LEU A 189 7.98 4.73 -6.91
N HIS A 190 7.79 3.97 -8.00
CA HIS A 190 8.88 3.30 -8.70
C HIS A 190 9.90 4.29 -9.29
N ILE A 191 9.43 5.45 -9.79
CA ILE A 191 10.29 6.55 -10.23
C ILE A 191 11.10 7.08 -9.04
N PHE A 192 10.42 7.36 -7.92
CA PHE A 192 11.06 7.92 -6.74
C PHE A 192 12.09 6.97 -6.12
N GLU A 193 11.85 5.65 -6.11
CA GLU A 193 12.80 4.66 -5.58
C GLU A 193 14.05 4.45 -6.47
N ASN A 194 14.08 5.03 -7.67
CA ASN A 194 15.20 4.89 -8.57
C ASN A 194 16.44 5.64 -8.05
N SER A 195 17.57 4.94 -7.92
CA SER A 195 18.82 5.51 -7.44
C SER A 195 19.35 6.66 -8.31
N ARG A 196 19.02 6.67 -9.60
CA ARG A 196 19.34 7.79 -10.51
C ARG A 196 18.59 9.05 -10.09
N VAL A 197 17.29 8.92 -9.81
CA VAL A 197 16.43 10.03 -9.36
C VAL A 197 16.94 10.57 -8.03
N HIS A 198 17.31 9.69 -7.09
CA HIS A 198 17.97 10.10 -5.85
C HIS A 198 19.24 10.91 -6.13
N GLY A 199 20.13 10.42 -6.99
CA GLY A 199 21.37 11.13 -7.35
C GLY A 199 21.10 12.53 -7.93
N THR A 200 20.12 12.65 -8.82
CA THR A 200 19.72 13.94 -9.41
C THR A 200 19.15 14.89 -8.36
N VAL A 201 18.33 14.41 -7.43
CA VAL A 201 17.79 15.21 -6.33
C VAL A 201 18.91 15.71 -5.41
N LEU A 202 19.85 14.84 -5.04
CA LEU A 202 20.98 15.22 -4.18
C LEU A 202 21.91 16.22 -4.87
N ALA A 203 22.12 16.07 -6.19
CA ALA A 203 22.85 17.06 -6.98
C ALA A 203 22.13 18.41 -7.01
N ALA A 204 20.81 18.43 -7.20
CA ALA A 204 20.02 19.66 -7.15
C ALA A 204 20.09 20.36 -5.78
N ILE A 205 20.16 19.60 -4.68
CA ILE A 205 20.38 20.17 -3.34
C ILE A 205 21.77 20.81 -3.24
N ALA A 206 22.80 20.10 -3.70
CA ALA A 206 24.18 20.59 -3.66
C ALA A 206 24.41 21.81 -4.57
N ASP A 207 23.74 21.88 -5.73
CA ASP A 207 23.86 22.98 -6.67
C ASP A 207 23.09 24.23 -6.19
N ALA A 208 21.94 24.04 -5.53
CA ALA A 208 21.11 25.15 -5.04
C ALA A 208 21.63 25.78 -3.75
N LEU A 209 22.47 25.06 -2.99
CA LEU A 209 23.07 25.53 -1.74
C LEU A 209 24.54 25.87 -1.95
N ALA A 210 25.04 26.85 -1.19
CA ALA A 210 26.48 27.13 -1.19
C ALA A 210 27.27 25.90 -0.68
N PRO A 211 28.50 25.65 -1.17
CA PRO A 211 29.32 24.51 -0.74
C PRO A 211 29.58 24.44 0.78
N ASP A 212 29.51 25.58 1.46
CA ASP A 212 29.69 25.76 2.90
C ASP A 212 28.36 26.03 3.64
N SER A 213 27.22 25.74 3.02
CA SER A 213 25.91 25.95 3.65
C SER A 213 25.80 25.13 4.95
N ARG A 214 25.50 25.84 6.04
CA ARG A 214 25.24 25.24 7.37
C ARG A 214 24.08 24.23 7.38
N ALA A 215 23.24 24.23 6.34
CA ALA A 215 22.14 23.28 6.22
C ALA A 215 22.61 21.86 5.86
N ILE A 216 23.82 21.70 5.31
CA ILE A 216 24.40 20.39 4.99
C ILE A 216 25.34 19.98 6.13
N VAL A 217 24.89 19.03 6.96
CA VAL A 217 25.63 18.62 8.16
C VAL A 217 26.49 17.37 7.95
N GLY A 218 26.54 16.83 6.73
CA GLY A 218 27.25 15.61 6.38
C GLY A 218 26.96 15.16 4.94
N GLU A 219 27.32 13.92 4.60
CA GLU A 219 27.04 13.34 3.28
C GLU A 219 25.53 13.21 3.06
N LEU A 220 25.01 13.87 2.02
CA LEU A 220 23.59 13.82 1.71
C LEU A 220 23.18 12.43 1.22
N GLY A 221 21.98 11.98 1.57
CA GLY A 221 21.45 10.71 1.12
C GLY A 221 19.94 10.63 1.23
N VAL A 222 19.27 10.05 0.23
CA VAL A 222 17.83 9.75 0.34
C VAL A 222 17.67 8.46 1.14
N ILE A 223 17.00 8.53 2.29
CA ILE A 223 16.84 7.40 3.22
C ILE A 223 15.45 6.77 3.16
N CYS A 224 14.46 7.45 2.56
CA CYS A 224 13.12 6.94 2.37
C CYS A 224 12.42 7.72 1.25
N THR A 225 11.55 7.04 0.53
CA THR A 225 10.56 7.61 -0.37
C THR A 225 9.17 7.28 0.17
N ASN A 226 8.18 8.13 -0.08
CA ASN A 226 6.80 7.86 0.30
C ASN A 226 5.89 8.43 -0.77
N VAL A 227 5.15 7.55 -1.45
CA VAL A 227 4.16 7.97 -2.43
C VAL A 227 2.81 7.36 -2.09
N VAL A 228 1.82 8.21 -1.88
CA VAL A 228 0.44 7.79 -1.55
C VAL A 228 -0.55 8.72 -2.23
N ARG A 229 -1.78 8.24 -2.48
CA ARG A 229 -2.85 9.14 -2.93
C ARG A 229 -3.13 10.17 -1.86
N GLY A 230 -3.16 11.44 -2.27
CA GLY A 230 -3.66 12.51 -1.44
C GLY A 230 -5.18 12.43 -1.35
N THR A 231 -5.69 12.65 -0.16
CA THR A 231 -7.12 12.83 0.07
C THR A 231 -7.45 14.31 0.06
N SER A 232 -8.70 14.66 -0.27
CA SER A 232 -9.18 16.04 -0.22
C SER A 232 -9.12 16.68 1.16
N SER A 233 -8.84 15.91 2.24
CA SER A 233 -8.59 16.42 3.59
C SER A 233 -7.12 16.74 3.89
N ASP A 234 -6.17 16.20 3.12
CA ASP A 234 -4.74 16.43 3.34
C ASP A 234 -4.29 17.85 2.95
N THR A 235 -5.13 18.55 2.18
CA THR A 235 -4.96 19.95 1.74
C THR A 235 -5.11 21.00 2.84
N ASN A 236 -5.67 20.63 3.99
CA ASN A 236 -5.73 21.50 5.16
C ASN A 236 -4.51 21.31 6.09
N ALA A 237 -3.47 20.60 5.64
CA ALA A 237 -2.32 20.28 6.48
C ALA A 237 -1.47 21.48 6.91
N SER A 238 -1.62 22.65 6.29
CA SER A 238 -1.09 23.91 6.85
C SER A 238 -1.72 24.26 8.22
N ALA A 239 -2.88 23.70 8.56
CA ALA A 239 -3.51 23.78 9.90
C ALA A 239 -3.25 22.55 10.79
N LEU A 240 -2.58 21.49 10.30
CA LEU A 240 -2.30 20.27 11.06
C LEU A 240 -1.18 20.39 12.11
N THR A 241 -0.53 21.56 12.22
CA THR A 241 0.32 21.86 13.37
C THR A 241 -0.46 21.99 14.68
N ALA A 242 -1.80 22.10 14.65
CA ALA A 242 -2.56 22.39 15.86
C ALA A 242 -3.47 21.26 16.37
N ARG A 243 -4.16 20.49 15.51
CA ARG A 243 -5.30 19.68 16.01
C ARG A 243 -5.64 18.53 15.04
N HIS A 244 -5.36 17.27 15.43
CA HIS A 244 -6.33 16.18 15.53
C HIS A 244 -5.72 14.77 15.52
N GLY A 245 -6.42 13.89 16.22
CA GLY A 245 -6.07 12.51 16.52
C GLY A 245 -6.11 11.61 15.31
N LYS A 246 -5.16 10.69 15.33
CA LYS A 246 -4.92 9.58 14.42
C LYS A 246 -6.19 8.79 14.06
N LEU A 247 -6.48 8.68 12.77
CA LEU A 247 -7.11 7.50 12.19
C LEU A 247 -6.03 6.75 11.42
N PHE A 248 -5.30 5.87 12.12
CA PHE A 248 -4.54 4.83 11.43
C PHE A 248 -5.49 3.69 11.09
N PRO A 249 -5.29 2.99 9.97
CA PRO A 249 -5.93 1.69 9.80
C PRO A 249 -5.58 0.79 10.99
N PRO A 250 -6.51 -0.04 11.45
CA PRO A 250 -6.41 -0.69 12.76
C PRO A 250 -5.23 -1.66 12.91
N TRP A 251 -4.69 -2.19 11.82
CA TRP A 251 -3.51 -3.06 11.91
C TRP A 251 -2.20 -2.32 12.26
N GLU A 252 -2.21 -0.98 12.29
CA GLU A 252 -1.02 -0.14 12.51
C GLU A 252 -1.02 0.63 13.84
N THR A 253 -2.02 0.42 14.71
CA THR A 253 -2.02 1.03 16.04
C THR A 253 -1.09 0.28 16.99
N LYS A 254 -0.11 0.96 17.61
CA LYS A 254 0.68 0.42 18.75
C LYS A 254 -0.19 0.08 19.97
N ASP A 255 -1.42 0.56 19.98
CA ASP A 255 -2.42 0.23 20.98
C ASP A 255 -3.11 -1.08 20.60
N ALA A 256 -2.82 -2.14 21.35
CA ALA A 256 -3.36 -3.48 21.11
C ALA A 256 -4.90 -3.49 21.14
N VAL A 257 -5.52 -2.58 21.89
CA VAL A 257 -6.98 -2.48 22.00
C VAL A 257 -7.57 -1.98 20.69
N ALA A 258 -7.02 -0.92 20.12
CA ALA A 258 -7.49 -0.36 18.85
C ALA A 258 -7.30 -1.34 17.68
N ALA A 259 -6.20 -2.09 17.67
CA ALA A 259 -5.98 -3.14 16.69
C ALA A 259 -7.03 -4.26 16.80
N CYS A 260 -7.32 -4.70 18.02
CA CYS A 260 -8.33 -5.72 18.27
C CYS A 260 -9.71 -5.29 17.75
N TRP A 261 -10.11 -4.03 17.99
CA TRP A 261 -11.38 -3.50 17.50
C TRP A 261 -11.49 -3.49 15.98
N GLY A 262 -10.44 -3.08 15.27
CA GLY A 262 -10.54 -3.05 13.82
C GLY A 262 -10.44 -4.42 13.15
N TRP A 263 -9.72 -5.37 13.74
CA TRP A 263 -9.84 -6.78 13.34
C TRP A 263 -11.26 -7.31 13.57
N LEU A 264 -11.89 -6.96 14.69
CA LEU A 264 -13.27 -7.36 14.98
C LEU A 264 -14.26 -6.78 13.96
N ILE A 265 -14.06 -5.53 13.53
CA ILE A 265 -14.86 -4.89 12.49
C ILE A 265 -14.69 -5.60 11.15
N ILE A 266 -13.45 -5.88 10.72
CA ILE A 266 -13.16 -6.57 9.45
C ILE A 266 -13.74 -7.98 9.45
N ILE A 267 -13.58 -8.73 10.55
CA ILE A 267 -14.14 -10.08 10.67
C ILE A 267 -15.66 -10.02 10.63
N SER A 268 -16.28 -9.09 11.36
CA SER A 268 -17.73 -8.93 11.39
C SER A 268 -18.32 -8.49 10.03
N SER A 269 -17.67 -7.58 9.33
CA SER A 269 -18.18 -7.02 8.08
C SER A 269 -17.84 -7.85 6.84
N CYS A 270 -16.72 -8.57 6.83
CA CYS A 270 -16.28 -9.34 5.67
C CYS A 270 -16.51 -10.85 5.83
N VAL A 271 -16.25 -11.42 7.01
CA VAL A 271 -16.28 -12.89 7.20
C VAL A 271 -17.69 -13.38 7.52
N CYS A 272 -18.44 -12.68 8.37
CA CYS A 272 -19.81 -13.08 8.73
C CYS A 272 -20.76 -13.13 7.52
N PRO A 273 -20.77 -12.16 6.58
CA PRO A 273 -21.63 -12.24 5.40
C PRO A 273 -21.26 -13.40 4.48
N LEU A 274 -19.96 -13.68 4.31
CA LEU A 274 -19.50 -14.79 3.46
C LEU A 274 -19.90 -16.16 4.05
N LEU A 275 -19.84 -16.32 5.37
CA LEU A 275 -20.31 -17.53 6.04
C LEU A 275 -21.83 -17.68 5.95
N LEU A 276 -22.59 -16.59 6.06
CA LEU A 276 -24.04 -16.59 5.86
C LEU A 276 -24.41 -16.94 4.42
N ILE A 277 -23.72 -16.37 3.42
CA ILE A 277 -23.93 -16.69 2.00
C ILE A 277 -23.63 -18.18 1.73
N ARG A 278 -22.54 -18.71 2.30
CA ARG A 278 -22.19 -20.14 2.18
C ARG A 278 -23.25 -21.03 2.85
N GLY A 279 -23.77 -20.64 4.00
CA GLY A 279 -24.87 -21.33 4.68
C GLY A 279 -26.16 -21.34 3.85
N VAL A 280 -26.55 -20.19 3.31
CA VAL A 280 -27.70 -20.04 2.42
C VAL A 280 -27.53 -20.90 1.16
N TRP A 281 -26.34 -20.89 0.54
CA TRP A 281 -26.03 -21.71 -0.63
C TRP A 281 -26.17 -23.22 -0.34
N GLN A 282 -25.68 -23.69 0.81
CA GLN A 282 -25.83 -25.10 1.20
C GLN A 282 -27.30 -25.48 1.47
N CYS A 283 -28.09 -24.57 2.06
CA CYS A 283 -29.52 -24.77 2.24
C CYS A 283 -30.26 -24.82 0.90
N VAL A 284 -29.98 -23.90 -0.02
CA VAL A 284 -30.56 -23.88 -1.38
C VAL A 284 -30.20 -25.16 -2.14
N ARG A 285 -28.94 -25.61 -2.09
CA ARG A 285 -28.51 -26.86 -2.75
C ARG A 285 -29.24 -28.09 -2.21
N ARG A 286 -29.47 -28.17 -0.89
CA ARG A 286 -30.24 -29.27 -0.28
C ARG A 286 -31.72 -29.20 -0.62
N TRP A 287 -32.28 -28.00 -0.69
CA TRP A 287 -33.67 -27.79 -1.10
C TRP A 287 -33.88 -28.15 -2.57
N LEU A 288 -32.98 -27.73 -3.46
CA LEU A 288 -32.99 -28.13 -4.88
C LEU A 288 -32.86 -29.65 -5.05
N LYS A 289 -32.03 -30.33 -4.25
CA LYS A 289 -31.98 -31.81 -4.23
C LYS A 289 -33.28 -32.45 -3.77
N LYS A 290 -33.98 -31.86 -2.79
CA LYS A 290 -35.29 -32.35 -2.31
C LYS A 290 -36.42 -32.06 -3.28
N LEU A 291 -36.33 -30.97 -4.02
CA LEU A 291 -37.21 -30.64 -5.14
C LEU A 291 -36.83 -31.37 -6.43
N GLY A 292 -35.95 -32.37 -6.35
CA GLY A 292 -35.78 -33.36 -7.40
C GLY A 292 -37.10 -34.07 -7.69
N CYS A 293 -37.94 -33.44 -8.51
CA CYS A 293 -38.45 -34.08 -9.70
C CYS A 293 -37.27 -34.83 -10.34
N GLY A 294 -37.31 -36.15 -10.26
CA GLY A 294 -36.33 -37.05 -10.87
C GLY A 294 -36.38 -36.95 -12.38
N CYS A 295 -35.76 -35.91 -12.93
CA CYS A 295 -35.56 -35.73 -14.37
C CYS A 295 -34.11 -35.41 -14.74
N THR A 296 -33.14 -35.63 -13.85
CA THR A 296 -31.78 -35.90 -14.30
C THR A 296 -31.72 -37.38 -14.60
N GLY A 297 -32.10 -37.73 -15.84
CA GLY A 297 -31.78 -39.02 -16.39
C GLY A 297 -30.28 -39.24 -16.24
N ASP A 298 -29.92 -40.45 -15.83
CA ASP A 298 -28.59 -40.98 -15.97
C ASP A 298 -28.23 -40.90 -17.46
N THR A 299 -27.57 -39.80 -17.87
CA THR A 299 -26.82 -39.80 -19.12
C THR A 299 -25.63 -40.70 -18.85
N GLU A 300 -25.73 -41.92 -19.37
CA GLU A 300 -24.65 -42.89 -19.49
C GLU A 300 -23.33 -42.16 -19.75
N GLU A 301 -22.37 -42.40 -18.86
CA GLU A 301 -20.95 -42.21 -19.15
C GLU A 301 -20.65 -43.02 -20.42
N SER A 302 -20.60 -42.32 -21.55
CA SER A 302 -19.92 -42.85 -22.72
C SER A 302 -18.44 -42.68 -22.46
N ASP A 303 -17.75 -43.82 -22.37
CA ASP A 303 -16.31 -43.95 -22.47
C ASP A 303 -15.82 -43.08 -23.63
N TYR A 304 -15.17 -41.97 -23.31
CA TYR A 304 -14.27 -41.29 -24.24
C TYR A 304 -12.87 -41.76 -23.88
N ASP A 305 -12.34 -42.66 -24.71
CA ASP A 305 -10.95 -43.07 -24.71
C ASP A 305 -10.04 -41.83 -24.71
N GLU A 306 -9.26 -41.66 -23.63
CA GLU A 306 -8.11 -40.76 -23.61
C GLU A 306 -7.05 -41.34 -24.56
N GLU A 307 -6.98 -40.81 -25.79
CA GLU A 307 -5.77 -40.94 -26.59
C GLU A 307 -4.68 -40.00 -26.03
N ASP A 308 -3.53 -40.61 -25.69
CA ASP A 308 -2.30 -39.97 -25.26
C ASP A 308 -1.85 -38.88 -26.26
N PHE A 309 -1.95 -37.61 -25.85
CA PHE A 309 -1.31 -36.51 -26.57
C PHE A 309 0.17 -36.40 -26.17
N ILE A 310 1.03 -37.09 -26.91
CA ILE A 310 2.48 -36.86 -26.92
C ILE A 310 2.77 -35.80 -28.00
N GLY A 311 3.10 -34.58 -27.57
CA GLY A 311 3.45 -33.48 -28.46
C GLY A 311 4.76 -32.80 -28.05
N HIS A 312 5.73 -32.89 -28.95
CA HIS A 312 7.09 -32.33 -28.92
C HIS A 312 7.17 -30.81 -28.88
#